data_AF-A0A926YM50-F1
#
_entry.id   AF-A0A926YM50-F1
#
_cell.length_a   1.000
_cell.length_b   1.000
_cell.length_c   1.000
_cell.angle_alpha   90.00
_cell.angle_beta   90.00
_cell.angle_gamma   90.00
#
_symmetry.space_group_name_H-M   'P 1'
#
loop_
_entity.id
_entity.type
_entity.pdbx_description
1 polymer ?
#
loop_
_entity_poly.entity_id
_entity_poly.type
_entity_poly.pdbx_seq_one_letter_code
_entity_poly.pdbx_strand_id
1 'polypeptide(L)'
;MMNLLGKTIDLKISFVPVWGTLCSTLTILCSAVPVIALPLQEGMYRIGSRYIQIAASGDRVCYQGFSATASTTASISPHTLPDFFVVNFKTADTKETLVLHQPTLGNLLYGTLHNLNSWEVDNKFSESKSDSMQRCLKSQTAFLEESKSSR
;
A
#
# COMPACT_ATOMS: atom_id res chain seq x y z
N MET A 1 35.63 -23.12 -31.01
CA MET A 1 36.73 -23.70 -30.22
C MET A 1 37.24 -22.63 -29.27
N MET A 2 37.17 -22.88 -27.95
CA MET A 2 37.89 -22.22 -26.83
C MET A 2 37.67 -20.70 -26.65
N ASN A 3 37.63 -20.11 -25.45
CA ASN A 3 37.62 -20.58 -24.06
C ASN A 3 37.14 -19.40 -23.19
N LEU A 4 36.41 -19.72 -22.13
CA LEU A 4 36.20 -18.86 -20.96
C LEU A 4 37.54 -18.58 -20.25
N LEU A 5 37.70 -17.36 -19.71
CA LEU A 5 38.48 -16.99 -18.52
C LEU A 5 38.21 -15.48 -18.30
N GLY A 6 37.47 -15.04 -17.29
CA GLY A 6 37.85 -15.17 -15.88
C GLY A 6 38.73 -13.98 -15.48
N LYS A 7 38.16 -12.77 -15.36
CA LYS A 7 38.87 -11.60 -14.81
C LYS A 7 38.46 -11.39 -13.35
N THR A 8 39.31 -11.87 -12.46
CA THR A 8 39.36 -11.52 -11.05
C THR A 8 39.74 -10.05 -10.92
N ILE A 9 38.93 -9.25 -10.23
CA ILE A 9 39.23 -7.84 -9.95
C ILE A 9 39.95 -7.80 -8.60
N ASP A 10 41.27 -7.60 -8.64
CA ASP A 10 42.11 -7.30 -7.48
C ASP A 10 41.76 -5.90 -6.92
N LEU A 11 40.99 -5.86 -5.84
CA LEU A 11 40.75 -4.65 -5.05
C LEU A 11 41.94 -4.41 -4.11
N LYS A 12 42.95 -3.68 -4.60
CA LYS A 12 44.00 -3.09 -3.75
C LYS A 12 43.42 -1.94 -2.93
N ILE A 13 42.96 -2.24 -1.72
CA ILE A 13 42.59 -1.22 -0.73
C ILE A 13 43.89 -0.72 -0.09
N SER A 14 44.31 0.49 -0.46
CA SER A 14 45.43 1.18 0.18
C SER A 14 44.90 1.97 1.37
N PHE A 15 45.30 1.60 2.59
CA PHE A 15 45.04 2.37 3.80
C PHE A 15 46.05 3.51 3.92
N VAL A 16 45.57 4.75 3.89
CA VAL A 16 46.38 5.94 4.21
C VAL A 16 45.82 6.53 5.52
N PRO A 17 46.64 6.70 6.58
CA PRO A 17 46.18 7.32 7.81
C PRO A 17 46.19 8.84 7.66
N VAL A 18 45.04 9.50 7.82
CA VAL A 18 44.90 10.96 7.76
C VAL A 18 44.96 11.53 9.17
N TRP A 19 46.00 12.31 9.46
CA TRP A 19 46.04 13.25 10.57
C TRP A 19 45.75 14.66 10.04
N GLY A 20 44.79 15.35 10.67
CA GLY A 20 44.79 16.82 10.74
C GLY A 20 44.02 17.62 9.69
N THR A 21 42.94 18.24 10.19
CA THR A 21 42.53 19.64 9.89
C THR A 21 41.57 19.92 8.72
N LEU A 22 40.31 20.18 9.11
CA LEU A 22 39.35 21.16 8.61
C LEU A 22 39.43 21.56 7.12
N CYS A 23 38.49 21.06 6.32
CA CYS A 23 37.76 21.92 5.39
C CYS A 23 36.37 21.33 5.11
N SER A 24 35.37 22.09 5.53
CA SER A 24 33.95 21.96 5.21
C SER A 24 33.72 21.84 3.71
N THR A 25 32.98 20.80 3.30
CA THR A 25 31.83 20.83 2.38
C THR A 25 31.40 19.38 2.18
N LEU A 26 30.63 18.86 3.14
CA LEU A 26 29.86 17.65 2.91
C LEU A 26 28.70 18.06 2.00
N THR A 27 28.91 17.97 0.68
CA THR A 27 27.83 18.09 -0.29
C THR A 27 26.93 16.88 -0.06
N ILE A 28 25.91 17.05 0.79
CA ILE A 28 24.84 16.09 0.97
C ILE A 28 24.14 16.04 -0.39
N LEU A 29 24.55 15.09 -1.23
CA LEU A 29 23.69 14.50 -2.24
C LEU A 29 22.53 13.91 -1.44
N CYS A 30 21.50 14.72 -1.21
CA CYS A 30 20.20 14.26 -0.75
C CYS A 30 19.63 13.50 -1.95
N SER A 31 20.13 12.28 -2.15
CA SER A 31 19.53 11.31 -3.04
C SER A 31 18.09 11.21 -2.58
N ALA A 32 17.17 11.78 -3.35
CA ALA A 32 15.76 11.52 -3.20
C ALA A 32 15.60 10.02 -3.41
N VAL A 33 15.68 9.26 -2.31
CA VAL A 33 15.27 7.86 -2.30
C VAL A 33 13.83 7.91 -2.81
N PRO A 34 13.53 7.30 -3.97
CA PRO A 34 12.15 7.26 -4.42
C PRO A 34 11.37 6.64 -3.26
N VAL A 35 10.37 7.37 -2.77
CA VAL A 35 9.44 6.83 -1.77
C VAL A 35 8.63 5.78 -2.53
N ILE A 36 9.16 4.56 -2.55
CA ILE A 36 8.48 3.42 -3.14
C ILE A 36 7.25 3.18 -2.27
N ALA A 37 6.07 3.26 -2.87
CA ALA A 37 4.82 2.93 -2.20
C ALA A 37 4.95 1.55 -1.54
N LEU A 38 4.63 1.46 -0.24
CA LEU A 38 4.64 0.16 0.43
C LEU A 38 3.52 -0.71 -0.15
N PRO A 39 3.66 -2.05 -0.14
CA PRO A 39 2.52 -2.91 -0.39
C PRO A 39 1.42 -2.62 0.64
N LEU A 40 0.15 -2.80 0.25
CA LEU A 40 -0.97 -2.67 1.19
C LEU A 40 -0.75 -3.59 2.38
N GLN A 41 -0.84 -3.04 3.59
CA GLN A 41 -0.71 -3.81 4.81
C GLN A 41 -2.10 -4.29 5.25
N GLU A 42 -2.23 -5.59 5.54
CA GLU A 42 -3.42 -6.12 6.18
C GLU A 42 -3.63 -5.43 7.54
N GLY A 43 -4.86 -5.07 7.85
CA GLY A 43 -5.17 -4.37 9.10
C GLY A 43 -6.45 -3.55 9.05
N MET A 44 -6.68 -2.86 10.15
CA MET A 44 -7.78 -1.93 10.35
C MET A 44 -7.26 -0.51 10.31
N TYR A 45 -7.98 0.37 9.61
CA TYR A 45 -7.68 1.79 9.50
C TYR A 45 -8.93 2.60 9.81
N ARG A 46 -8.78 3.77 10.43
CA ARG A 46 -9.93 4.60 10.83
C ARG A 46 -9.78 6.06 10.45
N ILE A 47 -10.92 6.71 10.24
CA ILE A 47 -11.07 8.16 10.24
C ILE A 47 -12.40 8.52 10.91
N GLY A 48 -12.34 9.21 12.05
CA GLY A 48 -13.54 9.47 12.86
C GLY A 48 -14.27 8.18 13.26
N SER A 49 -15.52 8.02 12.80
CA SER A 49 -16.37 6.85 13.06
C SER A 49 -16.45 5.85 11.91
N ARG A 50 -15.58 5.98 10.90
CA ARG A 50 -15.51 5.12 9.74
C ARG A 50 -14.26 4.26 9.80
N TYR A 51 -14.36 3.06 9.26
CA TYR A 51 -13.28 2.07 9.22
C TYR A 51 -13.04 1.53 7.81
N ILE A 52 -11.80 1.13 7.57
CA ILE A 52 -11.36 0.35 6.42
C ILE A 52 -10.65 -0.89 6.96
N GLN A 53 -11.06 -2.07 6.51
CA GLN A 53 -10.30 -3.31 6.67
C GLN A 53 -9.62 -3.66 5.35
N ILE A 54 -8.32 -3.93 5.42
CA ILE A 54 -7.56 -4.58 4.34
C ILE A 54 -7.27 -6.01 4.77
N ALA A 55 -7.55 -6.97 3.91
CA ALA A 55 -7.28 -8.37 4.16
C ALA A 55 -6.76 -9.05 2.89
N ALA A 56 -5.92 -10.07 3.05
CA ALA A 56 -5.39 -10.85 1.94
C ALA A 56 -5.56 -12.37 2.17
N SER A 57 -5.57 -13.12 1.05
CA SER A 57 -5.55 -14.58 1.03
C SER A 57 -4.91 -15.04 -0.28
N GLY A 58 -3.66 -15.52 -0.22
CA GLY A 58 -2.85 -15.71 -1.42
C GLY A 58 -2.65 -14.37 -2.14
N ASP A 59 -2.84 -14.34 -3.47
CA ASP A 59 -2.71 -13.13 -4.28
C ASP A 59 -3.95 -12.22 -4.25
N ARG A 60 -5.00 -12.64 -3.52
CA ARG A 60 -6.27 -11.92 -3.46
C ARG A 60 -6.27 -10.93 -2.31
N VAL A 61 -6.36 -9.64 -2.63
CA VAL A 61 -6.52 -8.55 -1.65
C VAL A 61 -7.92 -7.98 -1.73
N CYS A 62 -8.54 -7.78 -0.57
CA CYS A 62 -9.87 -7.22 -0.44
C CYS A 62 -9.88 -6.02 0.52
N TYR A 63 -10.75 -5.09 0.20
CA TYR A 63 -11.06 -3.89 0.95
C TYR A 63 -12.47 -4.03 1.51
N GLN A 64 -12.68 -3.60 2.76
CA GLN A 64 -14.01 -3.35 3.29
C GLN A 64 -14.05 -2.02 4.01
N GLY A 65 -14.79 -1.06 3.48
CA GLY A 65 -15.09 0.21 4.14
C GLY A 65 -16.42 0.12 4.86
N PHE A 66 -16.50 0.55 6.11
CA PHE A 66 -17.75 0.49 6.86
C PHE A 66 -17.88 1.58 7.92
N SER A 67 -19.12 1.80 8.32
CA SER A 67 -19.55 2.70 9.38
C SER A 67 -20.76 2.08 10.08
N ALA A 68 -21.35 2.80 11.04
CA ALA A 68 -22.53 2.33 11.76
C ALA A 68 -23.75 2.04 10.86
N THR A 69 -23.82 2.61 9.64
CA THR A 69 -25.02 2.55 8.79
C THR A 69 -24.80 1.90 7.43
N ALA A 70 -23.56 1.64 7.04
CA ALA A 70 -23.26 1.08 5.73
C ALA A 70 -21.91 0.37 5.70
N SER A 71 -21.80 -0.64 4.84
CA SER A 71 -20.54 -1.26 4.50
C SER A 71 -20.44 -1.54 3.00
N THR A 72 -19.23 -1.49 2.48
CA THR A 72 -18.89 -1.81 1.10
C THR A 72 -17.65 -2.69 1.11
N THR A 73 -17.75 -3.88 0.54
CA THR A 73 -16.64 -4.81 0.35
C THR A 73 -16.30 -4.90 -1.13
N ALA A 74 -15.03 -4.75 -1.49
CA ALA A 74 -14.59 -4.83 -2.86
C ALA A 74 -13.23 -5.53 -2.98
N SER A 75 -13.02 -6.22 -4.10
CA SER A 75 -11.68 -6.70 -4.47
C SER A 75 -10.78 -5.55 -4.90
N ILE A 76 -9.49 -5.67 -4.66
CA ILE A 76 -8.48 -4.73 -5.17
C ILE A 76 -7.87 -5.31 -6.44
N SER A 77 -7.81 -4.50 -7.50
CA SER A 77 -7.12 -4.88 -8.73
C SER A 77 -5.60 -4.76 -8.56
N PRO A 78 -4.83 -5.76 -9.04
CA PRO A 78 -3.38 -5.65 -9.06
C PRO A 78 -2.96 -4.48 -9.96
N HIS A 79 -2.05 -3.66 -9.43
CA HIS A 79 -1.42 -2.46 -9.99
C HIS A 79 -1.78 -2.10 -11.44
N THR A 80 -2.91 -1.40 -11.63
CA THR A 80 -3.24 -0.76 -12.91
C THR A 80 -2.71 0.67 -12.99
N LEU A 81 -2.28 1.24 -11.86
CA LEU A 81 -1.70 2.57 -11.74
C LEU A 81 -0.37 2.48 -10.98
N PRO A 82 0.68 3.24 -11.37
CA PRO A 82 1.90 3.34 -10.58
C PRO A 82 1.57 3.84 -9.18
N ASP A 83 2.10 3.18 -8.15
CA ASP A 83 1.96 3.53 -6.73
C ASP A 83 0.55 3.41 -6.12
N PHE A 84 -0.50 3.22 -6.92
CA PHE A 84 -1.88 3.13 -6.45
C PHE A 84 -2.47 1.74 -6.66
N PHE A 85 -3.26 1.30 -5.68
CA PHE A 85 -4.08 0.10 -5.74
C PHE A 85 -5.51 0.49 -6.07
N VAL A 86 -6.08 -0.06 -7.13
CA VAL A 86 -7.43 0.29 -7.56
C VAL A 86 -8.45 -0.58 -6.84
N VAL A 87 -9.38 0.05 -6.14
CA VAL A 87 -10.56 -0.64 -5.61
C VAL A 87 -11.48 -0.92 -6.79
N ASN A 88 -11.88 -2.18 -6.99
CA ASN A 88 -12.83 -2.57 -8.06
C ASN A 88 -14.25 -2.14 -7.70
N PHE A 89 -14.41 -0.84 -7.58
CA PHE A 89 -15.65 -0.15 -7.30
C PHE A 89 -15.75 0.98 -8.31
N LYS A 90 -16.82 0.97 -9.09
CA LYS A 90 -17.27 2.15 -9.81
C LYS A 90 -18.53 2.60 -9.11
N THR A 91 -18.51 3.80 -8.54
CA THR A 91 -19.74 4.47 -8.17
C THR A 91 -20.59 4.57 -9.45
N ALA A 92 -21.86 4.18 -9.37
CA ALA A 92 -22.77 4.29 -10.51
C ALA A 92 -22.86 5.74 -11.03
N ASP A 93 -22.60 6.70 -10.14
CA ASP A 93 -22.87 8.12 -10.38
C ASP A 93 -21.66 8.95 -10.83
N THR A 94 -20.42 8.59 -10.44
CA THR A 94 -19.27 9.49 -10.70
C THR A 94 -18.25 8.96 -11.71
N LYS A 95 -18.31 7.68 -12.13
CA LYS A 95 -17.27 7.00 -12.94
C LYS A 95 -15.84 7.16 -12.36
N GLU A 96 -15.71 7.66 -11.13
CA GLU A 96 -14.42 7.93 -10.53
C GLU A 96 -13.79 6.63 -10.04
N THR A 97 -12.48 6.54 -10.21
CA THR A 97 -11.70 5.41 -9.73
C THR A 97 -11.31 5.67 -8.29
N LEU A 98 -11.74 4.80 -7.38
CA LEU A 98 -11.25 4.81 -6.00
C LEU A 98 -9.92 4.07 -5.91
N VAL A 99 -9.00 4.68 -5.19
CA VAL A 99 -7.63 4.17 -5.04
C VAL A 99 -7.23 4.10 -3.57
N LEU A 100 -6.28 3.22 -3.31
CA LEU A 100 -5.58 3.05 -2.06
C LEU A 100 -4.09 3.29 -2.29
N HIS A 101 -3.41 3.90 -1.32
CA HIS A 101 -1.96 4.06 -1.33
C HIS A 101 -1.41 3.94 0.10
N GLN A 102 -0.31 3.21 0.28
CA GLN A 102 0.31 3.00 1.59
C GLN A 102 1.66 3.75 1.66
N PRO A 103 1.66 5.06 2.02
CA PRO A 103 2.91 5.82 2.13
C PRO A 103 3.78 5.38 3.31
N THR A 104 3.16 4.88 4.39
CA THR A 104 3.84 4.48 5.62
C THR A 104 3.11 3.29 6.25
N LEU A 105 3.74 2.54 7.16
CA LEU A 105 3.07 1.43 7.88
C LEU A 105 1.88 1.89 8.75
N GLY A 106 1.83 3.16 9.14
CA GLY A 106 0.78 3.69 10.02
C GLY A 106 -0.38 4.38 9.30
N ASN A 107 -0.29 4.60 7.98
CA ASN A 107 -1.28 5.39 7.24
C ASN A 107 -1.64 4.75 5.91
N LEU A 108 -2.95 4.71 5.65
CA LEU A 108 -3.54 4.33 4.37
C LEU A 108 -4.23 5.56 3.77
N LEU A 109 -3.87 5.92 2.55
CA LEU A 109 -4.61 6.93 1.79
C LEU A 109 -5.75 6.25 1.02
N TYR A 110 -6.95 6.80 1.10
CA TYR A 110 -8.13 6.29 0.38
C TYR A 110 -8.98 7.44 -0.17
N GLY A 111 -9.45 7.29 -1.40
CA GLY A 111 -10.35 8.23 -2.06
C GLY A 111 -10.21 8.21 -3.58
N THR A 112 -10.56 9.31 -4.23
CA THR A 112 -10.26 9.51 -5.66
C THR A 112 -8.83 10.05 -5.82
N LEU A 113 -8.25 9.95 -7.01
CA LEU A 113 -6.90 10.48 -7.28
C LEU A 113 -6.74 11.98 -6.94
N HIS A 114 -7.82 12.76 -7.01
CA HIS A 114 -7.81 14.20 -6.71
C HIS A 114 -8.22 14.51 -5.26
N ASN A 115 -8.68 13.53 -4.50
CA ASN A 115 -9.18 13.73 -3.14
C ASN A 115 -8.92 12.49 -2.27
N LEU A 116 -7.69 12.39 -1.78
CA LEU A 116 -7.25 11.34 -0.88
C LEU A 116 -7.37 11.79 0.58
N ASN A 117 -7.96 10.92 1.40
CA ASN A 117 -8.01 11.10 2.84
C ASN A 117 -7.01 10.14 3.50
N SER A 118 -6.33 10.60 4.55
CA SER A 118 -5.44 9.76 5.35
C SER A 118 -6.22 9.03 6.44
N TRP A 119 -6.04 7.73 6.52
CA TRP A 119 -6.62 6.85 7.52
C TRP A 119 -5.52 6.27 8.38
N GLU A 120 -5.69 6.36 9.69
CA GLU A 120 -4.70 5.91 10.67
C GLU A 120 -4.94 4.44 10.99
N VAL A 121 -3.86 3.67 11.13
CA VAL A 121 -3.95 2.28 11.59
C VAL A 121 -4.60 2.22 12.99
N ASP A 122 -5.57 1.34 13.17
CA ASP A 122 -6.20 1.06 14.45
C ASP A 122 -5.74 -0.31 14.97
N ASN A 123 -4.65 -0.28 15.75
CA ASN A 123 -4.09 -1.49 16.36
C ASN A 123 -4.93 -2.06 17.52
N LYS A 124 -5.98 -1.36 17.95
CA LYS A 124 -6.85 -1.79 19.06
C LYS A 124 -8.07 -2.54 18.56
N PHE A 125 -8.41 -2.37 17.29
CA PHE A 125 -9.59 -2.96 16.68
C PHE A 125 -9.18 -4.16 15.83
N SER A 126 -9.54 -5.36 16.29
CA SER A 126 -9.37 -6.59 15.53
C SER A 126 -10.75 -7.18 15.26
N GLU A 127 -11.45 -6.64 14.26
CA GLU A 127 -12.70 -7.25 13.82
C GLU A 127 -12.43 -8.52 13.02
N SER A 128 -13.14 -9.59 13.38
CA SER A 128 -13.18 -10.79 12.56
C SER A 128 -13.65 -10.43 11.15
N LYS A 129 -13.00 -10.99 10.13
CA LYS A 129 -13.41 -10.79 8.73
C LYS A 129 -14.91 -11.10 8.57
N SER A 130 -15.67 -10.11 8.13
CA SER A 130 -17.11 -10.26 7.85
C SER A 130 -17.37 -11.35 6.80
N ASP A 131 -18.59 -11.87 6.72
CA ASP A 131 -18.97 -12.85 5.69
C ASP A 131 -18.72 -12.32 4.28
N SER A 132 -19.00 -11.03 4.05
CA SER A 132 -18.74 -10.37 2.77
C SER A 132 -17.23 -10.33 2.46
N MET A 133 -16.39 -9.98 3.44
CA MET A 133 -14.93 -10.02 3.30
C MET A 133 -14.43 -11.43 2.97
N GLN A 134 -14.94 -12.45 3.67
CA GLN A 134 -14.56 -13.83 3.41
C GLN A 134 -14.97 -14.29 2.01
N ARG A 135 -16.16 -13.90 1.52
CA ARG A 135 -16.59 -14.16 0.14
C ARG A 135 -15.68 -13.44 -0.86
N CYS A 136 -15.30 -12.19 -0.60
CA CYS A 136 -14.39 -11.44 -1.45
C CYS A 136 -13.04 -12.15 -1.60
N LEU A 137 -12.47 -12.62 -0.48
CA LEU A 137 -11.17 -13.30 -0.43
C LEU A 137 -11.17 -14.67 -1.12
N LYS A 138 -12.32 -15.36 -1.14
CA LYS A 138 -12.50 -16.65 -1.83
C LYS A 138 -12.86 -16.49 -3.31
N SER A 139 -13.27 -15.29 -3.74
CA SER A 139 -13.65 -15.03 -5.13
C SER A 139 -12.44 -14.92 -6.05
N GLN A 140 -12.56 -15.48 -7.26
CA GLN A 140 -11.55 -15.40 -8.31
C GLN A 140 -11.82 -14.27 -9.32
N THR A 141 -12.98 -13.61 -9.24
CA THR A 141 -13.40 -12.54 -10.18
C THR A 141 -13.44 -11.20 -9.47
N ALA A 142 -13.68 -10.09 -10.19
CA ALA A 142 -13.96 -8.82 -9.52
C ALA A 142 -15.15 -8.97 -8.56
N PHE A 143 -15.00 -8.46 -7.33
CA PHE A 143 -16.01 -8.56 -6.27
C PHE A 143 -16.43 -7.17 -5.82
N LEU A 144 -17.74 -6.99 -5.65
CA LEU A 144 -18.35 -5.83 -5.03
C LEU A 144 -19.62 -6.26 -4.30
N GLU A 145 -19.75 -5.85 -3.04
CA GLU A 145 -20.96 -6.00 -2.26
C GLU A 145 -21.16 -4.76 -1.40
N GLU A 146 -22.40 -4.27 -1.34
CA GLU A 146 -22.80 -3.14 -0.52
C GLU A 146 -23.94 -3.56 0.41
N SER A 147 -23.86 -3.14 1.67
CA SER A 147 -24.96 -3.26 2.62
C SER A 147 -25.26 -1.91 3.24
N LYS A 148 -26.55 -1.61 3.35
CA LYS A 148 -27.06 -0.47 4.12
C LYS A 148 -27.83 -1.03 5.30
N SER A 149 -27.57 -0.51 6.49
CA SER A 149 -28.39 -0.81 7.66
C SER A 149 -29.70 -0.02 7.52
N SER A 150 -30.77 -0.71 7.15
CA SER A 150 -32.14 -0.20 7.25
C SER A 150 -32.52 -0.21 8.74
N ARG A 151 -32.22 0.88 9.45
CA ARG A 151 -32.89 1.16 10.73
C ARG A 151 -34.23 1.83 10.45
#